data_AF-A0A956SZL4-F1
#
_entry.id   AF-A0A956SZL4-F1
#
_cell.length_a   1.000
_cell.length_b   1.000
_cell.length_c   1.000
_cell.angle_alpha   90.00
_cell.angle_beta   90.00
_cell.angle_gamma   90.00
#
_symmetry.space_group_name_H-M   'P 1'
#
loop_
_entity.id
_entity.type
_entity.pdbx_description
1 polymer ?
#
loop_
_entity_poly.entity_id
_entity_poly.type
_entity_poly.pdbx_seq_one_letter_code
_entity_poly.pdbx_strand_id
1 'polypeptide(L)'
;MTAPEIIDKLKPKLREEGLEVDFLGREGAIVNIRAKRVAPGVPVAFLVKAIAGTYRRYLPEIEDVCLAEYDPGEAIGTAPSETFEPVFQHKPVAAGLHLQGLPVIDLSGLDRRQAVQALENFFRVWSQKSPVLGVEGLHQDAPLRAMKKWASVYRDDYSETQVVSDGRWNILIAAGTDESVKKMLTQSDERMPGKIFILLAEDSE
;
A
#
# COMPACT_ATOMS: atom_id res chain seq x y z
N MET A 1 -23.40 -24.44 -3.87
CA MET A 1 -22.02 -24.22 -4.36
C MET A 1 -21.11 -24.41 -3.16
N THR A 2 -20.07 -25.24 -3.24
CA THR A 2 -19.16 -25.52 -2.12
C THR A 2 -17.87 -24.71 -2.23
N ALA A 3 -17.09 -24.66 -1.15
CA ALA A 3 -15.84 -23.91 -1.14
C ALA A 3 -14.83 -24.35 -2.23
N PRO A 4 -14.55 -25.67 -2.41
CA PRO A 4 -13.69 -26.12 -3.50
C PRO A 4 -14.28 -25.86 -4.89
N GLU A 5 -15.61 -25.98 -5.06
CA GLU A 5 -16.27 -25.68 -6.35
C GLU A 5 -16.06 -24.23 -6.82
N ILE A 6 -15.93 -23.28 -5.91
CA ILE A 6 -15.64 -21.88 -6.26
C ILE A 6 -14.25 -21.76 -6.87
N ILE A 7 -13.24 -22.39 -6.26
CA ILE A 7 -11.87 -22.38 -6.79
C ILE A 7 -11.82 -23.09 -8.12
N ASP A 8 -12.46 -24.25 -8.26
CA ASP A 8 -12.46 -25.00 -9.52
C ASP A 8 -13.11 -24.22 -10.67
N LYS A 9 -14.14 -23.40 -10.37
CA LYS A 9 -14.73 -22.48 -11.36
C LYS A 9 -13.86 -21.27 -11.69
N LEU A 10 -13.06 -20.80 -10.73
CA LEU A 10 -12.16 -19.65 -10.92
C LEU A 10 -10.84 -20.04 -11.60
N LYS A 11 -10.38 -21.29 -11.44
CA LYS A 11 -9.12 -21.82 -11.96
C LYS A 11 -8.85 -21.45 -13.43
N PRO A 12 -9.77 -21.64 -14.40
CA PRO A 12 -9.51 -21.29 -15.79
C PRO A 12 -9.16 -19.82 -15.96
N LYS A 13 -9.95 -18.94 -15.33
CA LYS A 13 -9.78 -17.49 -15.42
C LYS A 13 -8.54 -17.01 -14.67
N LEU A 14 -8.26 -17.55 -13.48
CA LEU A 14 -7.06 -17.22 -12.72
C LEU A 14 -5.80 -17.64 -13.47
N ARG A 15 -5.85 -18.77 -14.20
CA ARG A 15 -4.74 -19.26 -15.02
C ARG A 15 -4.48 -18.35 -16.22
N GLU A 16 -5.53 -17.82 -16.87
CA GLU A 16 -5.40 -16.78 -17.90
C GLU A 16 -4.72 -15.53 -17.37
N GLU A 17 -5.01 -15.15 -16.12
CA GLU A 17 -4.36 -14.05 -15.39
C GLU A 17 -2.98 -14.42 -14.81
N GLY A 18 -2.45 -15.61 -15.12
CA GLY A 18 -1.10 -16.03 -14.74
C GLY A 18 -0.96 -16.61 -13.32
N LEU A 19 -2.07 -17.02 -12.69
CA LEU A 19 -2.10 -17.60 -11.35
C LEU A 19 -2.76 -18.98 -11.35
N GLU A 20 -2.01 -20.02 -10.99
CA GLU A 20 -2.58 -21.31 -10.65
C GLU A 20 -2.93 -21.33 -9.16
N VAL A 21 -4.15 -21.74 -8.82
CA VAL A 21 -4.65 -21.74 -7.43
C VAL A 21 -5.30 -23.07 -7.11
N ASP A 22 -4.95 -23.62 -5.95
CA ASP A 22 -5.54 -24.84 -5.41
C ASP A 22 -6.14 -24.60 -4.02
N PHE A 23 -7.26 -25.28 -3.76
CA PHE A 23 -7.88 -25.32 -2.44
C PHE A 23 -7.10 -26.29 -1.55
N LEU A 24 -6.71 -25.84 -0.36
CA LEU A 24 -6.02 -26.68 0.64
C LEU A 24 -6.95 -27.11 1.77
N GLY A 25 -7.85 -26.23 2.19
CA GLY A 25 -8.73 -26.50 3.31
C GLY A 25 -9.55 -25.29 3.72
N ARG A 26 -10.41 -25.50 4.71
CA ARG A 26 -11.20 -24.44 5.35
C ARG A 26 -11.01 -24.54 6.85
N GLU A 27 -10.68 -23.41 7.47
CA GLU A 27 -10.58 -23.26 8.92
C GLU A 27 -11.56 -22.18 9.37
N GLY A 28 -12.71 -22.60 9.90
CA GLY A 28 -13.77 -21.68 10.30
C GLY A 28 -14.30 -20.85 9.13
N ALA A 29 -14.11 -19.53 9.18
CA ALA A 29 -14.54 -18.58 8.15
C ALA A 29 -13.44 -18.29 7.09
N ILE A 30 -12.28 -18.94 7.18
CA ILE A 30 -11.14 -18.70 6.31
C ILE A 30 -10.93 -19.89 5.38
N VAL A 31 -10.77 -19.61 4.08
CA VAL A 31 -10.34 -20.63 3.10
C VAL A 31 -8.84 -20.54 2.89
N ASN A 32 -8.15 -21.66 3.07
CA ASN A 32 -6.72 -21.79 2.81
C ASN A 32 -6.50 -22.22 1.36
N ILE A 33 -5.67 -21.46 0.64
CA ILE A 33 -5.29 -21.76 -0.74
C ILE A 33 -3.77 -21.86 -0.89
N ARG A 34 -3.36 -22.66 -1.88
CA ARG A 34 -2.03 -22.59 -2.49
C ARG A 34 -2.13 -21.76 -3.75
N ALA A 35 -1.21 -20.82 -3.97
CA ALA A 35 -1.09 -20.14 -5.25
C ALA A 35 0.31 -20.31 -5.83
N LYS A 36 0.37 -20.57 -7.14
CA LYS A 36 1.59 -20.63 -7.93
C LYS A 36 1.52 -19.59 -9.03
N ARG A 37 2.53 -18.72 -9.09
CA ARG A 37 2.67 -17.78 -10.21
C ARG A 37 3.17 -18.53 -11.43
N VAL A 38 2.46 -18.38 -12.55
CA VAL A 38 2.79 -19.01 -13.84
C VAL A 38 3.02 -18.01 -14.97
N ALA A 39 2.82 -16.72 -14.72
CA ALA A 39 3.17 -15.63 -15.64
C ALA A 39 3.88 -14.48 -14.89
N PRO A 40 4.67 -13.64 -15.58
CA PRO A 40 5.29 -12.47 -14.97
C PRO A 40 4.26 -11.35 -14.70
N GLY A 41 4.57 -10.46 -13.75
CA GLY A 41 3.74 -9.28 -13.46
C GLY A 41 2.40 -9.55 -12.77
N VAL A 42 2.12 -10.80 -12.37
CA VAL A 42 0.83 -11.21 -11.80
C VAL A 42 0.58 -10.56 -10.44
N PRO A 43 -0.51 -9.78 -10.27
CA PRO A 43 -0.82 -9.09 -9.03
C PRO A 43 -1.49 -10.03 -8.01
N VAL A 44 -0.73 -11.01 -7.51
CA VAL A 44 -1.21 -12.12 -6.66
C VAL A 44 -2.12 -11.65 -5.52
N ALA A 45 -1.71 -10.62 -4.76
CA ALA A 45 -2.49 -10.10 -3.64
C ALA A 45 -3.89 -9.58 -4.06
N PHE A 46 -4.00 -8.98 -5.24
CA PHE A 46 -5.28 -8.51 -5.78
C PHE A 46 -6.17 -9.67 -6.21
N LEU A 47 -5.58 -10.69 -6.85
CA LEU A 47 -6.30 -11.89 -7.25
C LEU A 47 -6.80 -12.67 -6.02
N VAL A 48 -5.99 -12.80 -4.96
CA VAL A 48 -6.42 -13.39 -3.68
C VAL A 48 -7.61 -12.62 -3.08
N LYS A 49 -7.56 -11.29 -3.09
CA LYS A 49 -8.67 -10.45 -2.62
C LYS A 49 -9.94 -10.61 -3.48
N ALA A 50 -9.80 -10.79 -4.79
CA ALA A 50 -10.92 -11.05 -5.69
C ALA A 50 -11.55 -12.43 -5.44
N ILE A 51 -10.74 -13.45 -5.12
CA ILE A 51 -11.21 -14.77 -4.69
C ILE A 51 -12.01 -14.63 -3.39
N ALA A 52 -11.50 -13.90 -2.39
CA ALA A 52 -12.22 -13.63 -1.14
C ALA A 52 -13.55 -12.90 -1.37
N GLY A 53 -13.59 -11.92 -2.28
CA GLY A 53 -14.83 -11.26 -2.68
C GLY A 53 -15.84 -12.21 -3.34
N THR A 54 -15.34 -13.17 -4.13
CA THR A 54 -16.18 -14.20 -4.76
C THR A 54 -16.74 -15.16 -3.73
N TYR A 55 -15.94 -15.58 -2.76
CA TYR A 55 -16.41 -16.39 -1.64
C TYR A 55 -17.51 -15.69 -0.85
N ARG A 56 -17.31 -14.45 -0.40
CA ARG A 56 -18.35 -13.69 0.32
C ARG A 56 -19.66 -13.54 -0.46
N ARG A 57 -19.59 -13.48 -1.80
CA ARG A 57 -20.78 -13.38 -2.65
C ARG A 57 -21.60 -14.67 -2.71
N TYR A 58 -20.95 -15.82 -2.68
CA TYR A 58 -21.60 -17.11 -2.94
C TYR A 58 -21.68 -18.04 -1.73
N LEU A 59 -20.85 -17.81 -0.72
CA LEU A 59 -20.75 -18.50 0.56
C LEU A 59 -20.48 -17.44 1.65
N PRO A 60 -21.52 -16.72 2.11
CA PRO A 60 -21.38 -15.59 3.04
C PRO A 60 -20.73 -15.95 4.38
N GLU A 61 -20.72 -17.23 4.75
CA GLU A 61 -20.03 -17.75 5.94
C GLU A 61 -18.50 -17.83 5.78
N ILE A 62 -17.96 -17.50 4.62
CA ILE A 62 -16.53 -17.37 4.35
C ILE A 62 -16.21 -15.87 4.33
N GLU A 63 -15.44 -15.43 5.30
CA GLU A 63 -15.08 -14.02 5.49
C GLU A 63 -13.85 -13.63 4.68
N ASP A 64 -12.88 -14.54 4.55
CA ASP A 64 -11.62 -14.25 3.87
C ASP A 64 -10.91 -15.49 3.30
N VAL A 65 -9.83 -15.24 2.56
CA VAL A 65 -8.95 -16.24 1.96
C VAL A 65 -7.53 -16.02 2.45
N CYS A 66 -6.94 -17.06 3.04
CA CYS A 66 -5.55 -17.08 3.44
C CYS A 66 -4.71 -17.76 2.35
N LEU A 67 -3.65 -17.06 1.92
CA LEU A 67 -2.61 -17.64 1.08
C LEU A 67 -1.67 -18.45 1.98
N ALA A 68 -2.02 -19.71 2.23
CA ALA A 68 -1.28 -20.59 3.14
C ALA A 68 0.04 -21.09 2.50
N GLU A 69 0.05 -21.27 1.19
CA GLU A 69 1.25 -21.66 0.45
C GLU A 69 1.39 -20.80 -0.82
N TYR A 70 2.60 -20.30 -1.05
CA TYR A 70 2.91 -19.49 -2.23
C TYR A 70 4.17 -19.98 -2.92
N ASP A 71 4.02 -20.39 -4.18
CA ASP A 71 5.12 -20.67 -5.09
C ASP A 71 5.29 -19.46 -6.05
N PRO A 72 6.39 -18.70 -5.95
CA PRO A 72 6.65 -17.59 -6.84
C PRO A 72 6.90 -18.01 -8.31
N GLY A 73 6.93 -19.32 -8.60
CA GLY A 73 7.24 -19.88 -9.91
C GLY A 73 8.74 -19.95 -10.16
N GLU A 74 9.12 -20.40 -11.36
CA GLU A 74 10.48 -20.13 -11.86
C GLU A 74 10.70 -18.61 -11.85
N ALA A 75 11.95 -18.15 -11.72
CA ALA A 75 12.31 -16.74 -11.71
C ALA A 75 12.05 -16.09 -13.07
N ILE A 76 10.78 -15.99 -13.44
CA ILE A 76 10.29 -15.31 -14.62
C ILE A 76 10.36 -13.84 -14.24
N GLY A 77 11.39 -13.16 -14.77
CA GLY A 77 11.61 -11.73 -14.56
C GLY A 77 10.30 -10.97 -14.69
N THR A 78 10.12 -9.97 -13.85
CA THR A 78 8.94 -9.10 -13.77
C THR A 78 8.82 -8.20 -15.01
N ALA A 79 8.81 -8.78 -16.21
CA ALA A 79 8.41 -8.08 -17.42
C ALA A 79 6.89 -7.90 -17.36
N PRO A 80 6.37 -6.66 -17.34
CA PRO A 80 4.93 -6.43 -17.41
C PRO A 80 4.37 -7.01 -18.71
N SER A 81 3.23 -7.71 -18.64
CA SER A 81 2.51 -8.23 -19.82
C SER A 81 2.07 -7.10 -20.75
N GLU A 82 2.31 -7.23 -22.06
CA GLU A 82 1.93 -6.25 -23.10
C GLU A 82 0.40 -6.00 -23.17
N THR A 83 -0.43 -6.93 -22.70
CA THR A 83 -1.89 -6.77 -22.63
C THR A 83 -2.37 -5.86 -21.49
N PHE A 84 -1.48 -5.41 -20.60
CA PHE A 84 -1.81 -4.62 -19.40
C PHE A 84 -1.47 -3.13 -19.49
N GLU A 85 -0.92 -2.65 -20.61
CA GLU A 85 -0.65 -1.22 -20.83
C GLU A 85 -1.87 -0.29 -20.67
N PRO A 86 -3.14 -0.69 -20.95
CA PRO A 86 -4.25 0.26 -20.78
C PRO A 86 -4.65 0.50 -19.32
N VAL A 87 -4.31 -0.41 -18.39
CA VAL A 87 -4.72 -0.31 -16.97
C VAL A 87 -3.69 0.44 -16.13
N PHE A 88 -2.41 0.38 -16.53
CA PHE A 88 -1.30 1.09 -15.87
C PHE A 88 -0.86 2.38 -16.60
N GLN A 89 -1.51 2.77 -17.70
CA GLN A 89 -1.36 4.11 -18.27
C GLN A 89 -1.87 5.24 -17.37
N HIS A 90 -2.54 4.91 -16.27
CA HIS A 90 -2.45 5.78 -15.11
C HIS A 90 -1.09 5.54 -14.46
N LYS A 91 -0.09 6.34 -14.90
CA LYS A 91 0.98 6.78 -13.98
C LYS A 91 0.31 6.98 -12.61
N PRO A 92 0.85 6.53 -11.48
CA PRO A 92 0.28 6.90 -10.19
C PRO A 92 0.40 8.42 -10.12
N VAL A 93 -0.67 9.11 -10.51
CA VAL A 93 -0.74 10.57 -10.49
C VAL A 93 -1.06 10.90 -9.04
N ALA A 94 -0.20 10.50 -8.10
CA ALA A 94 -0.17 11.11 -6.78
C ALA A 94 0.06 12.63 -6.93
N ALA A 95 0.71 13.03 -8.04
CA ALA A 95 0.79 14.41 -8.52
C ALA A 95 -0.58 15.08 -8.82
N GLY A 96 -1.67 14.33 -8.98
CA GLY A 96 -3.01 14.82 -9.33
C GLY A 96 -4.08 14.52 -8.27
N LEU A 97 -3.75 13.77 -7.21
CA LEU A 97 -4.62 13.67 -6.05
C LEU A 97 -4.71 15.04 -5.38
N HIS A 98 -5.94 15.51 -5.18
CA HIS A 98 -6.29 16.68 -4.38
C HIS A 98 -7.02 16.19 -3.14
N LEU A 99 -6.26 16.03 -2.05
CA LEU A 99 -6.83 15.75 -0.75
C LEU A 99 -7.58 17.00 -0.25
N GLN A 100 -8.74 16.79 0.33
CA GLN A 100 -9.58 17.81 0.98
C GLN A 100 -9.22 18.02 2.46
N GLY A 101 -8.42 17.11 3.04
CA GLY A 101 -7.96 17.14 4.41
C GLY A 101 -6.45 16.89 4.56
N LEU A 102 -6.02 16.70 5.81
CA LEU A 102 -4.60 16.61 6.16
C LEU A 102 -3.97 15.33 5.59
N PRO A 103 -2.93 15.42 4.73
CA PRO A 103 -2.26 14.23 4.21
C PRO A 103 -1.53 13.52 5.33
N VAL A 104 -1.80 12.22 5.52
CA VAL A 104 -1.14 11.40 6.54
C VAL A 104 -0.59 10.13 5.93
N ILE A 105 0.70 9.85 6.16
CA ILE A 105 1.30 8.55 5.88
C ILE A 105 1.32 7.67 7.13
N ASP A 106 0.87 6.42 7.01
CA ASP A 106 1.02 5.39 8.05
C ASP A 106 2.18 4.45 7.72
N LEU A 107 3.21 4.46 8.58
CA LEU A 107 4.42 3.63 8.41
C LEU A 107 4.34 2.28 9.12
N SER A 108 3.19 1.94 9.72
CA SER A 108 3.03 0.72 10.51
C SER A 108 3.38 -0.54 9.70
N GLY A 109 4.23 -1.40 10.28
CA GLY A 109 4.64 -2.66 9.66
C GLY A 109 5.63 -2.52 8.52
N LEU A 110 6.24 -1.34 8.33
CA LEU A 110 7.38 -1.15 7.42
C LEU A 110 8.69 -1.40 8.15
N ASP A 111 9.64 -2.02 7.46
CA ASP A 111 11.04 -2.01 7.91
C ASP A 111 11.64 -0.61 7.78
N ARG A 112 12.84 -0.42 8.35
CA ARG A 112 13.50 0.88 8.36
C ARG A 112 13.77 1.44 6.96
N ARG A 113 14.16 0.60 5.98
CA ARG A 113 14.49 1.05 4.62
C ARG A 113 13.20 1.45 3.89
N GLN A 114 12.18 0.62 4.01
CA GLN A 114 10.85 0.87 3.45
C GLN A 114 10.23 2.15 4.01
N ALA A 115 10.34 2.38 5.32
CA ALA A 115 9.81 3.56 5.97
C ALA A 115 10.52 4.85 5.50
N VAL A 116 11.84 4.83 5.31
CA VAL A 116 12.58 5.97 4.74
C VAL A 116 12.12 6.26 3.32
N GLN A 117 12.05 5.24 2.46
CA GLN A 117 11.64 5.39 1.06
C GLN A 117 10.19 5.91 0.95
N ALA A 118 9.29 5.41 1.79
CA ALA A 118 7.91 5.87 1.85
C ALA A 118 7.81 7.33 2.29
N LEU A 119 8.59 7.75 3.31
CA LEU A 119 8.66 9.13 3.78
C LEU A 119 9.17 10.09 2.70
N GLU A 120 10.26 9.73 2.01
CA GLU A 120 10.83 10.55 0.93
C GLU A 120 9.84 10.76 -0.21
N ASN A 121 9.20 9.68 -0.66
CA ASN A 121 8.25 9.75 -1.76
C ASN A 121 6.96 10.49 -1.36
N PHE A 122 6.47 10.29 -0.13
CA PHE A 122 5.32 11.02 0.39
C PHE A 122 5.61 12.52 0.53
N PHE A 123 6.75 12.87 1.13
CA PHE A 123 7.17 14.27 1.26
C PHE A 123 7.31 14.93 -0.11
N ARG A 124 7.96 14.28 -1.08
CA ARG A 124 8.12 14.78 -2.45
C ARG A 124 6.79 15.08 -3.14
N VAL A 125 5.77 14.23 -2.93
CA VAL A 125 4.46 14.40 -3.57
C VAL A 125 3.66 15.54 -2.94
N TRP A 126 3.71 15.69 -1.62
CA TRP A 126 2.75 16.52 -0.88
C TRP A 126 3.31 17.81 -0.31
N SER A 127 4.64 17.97 -0.24
CA SER A 127 5.27 19.16 0.36
C SER A 127 4.92 20.47 -0.33
N GLN A 128 4.68 20.43 -1.64
CA GLN A 128 4.27 21.61 -2.42
C GLN A 128 2.76 21.88 -2.38
N LYS A 129 1.96 20.91 -1.89
CA LYS A 129 0.49 20.94 -1.95
C LYS A 129 -0.16 21.19 -0.60
N SER A 130 0.54 20.87 0.49
CA SER A 130 0.03 21.02 1.85
C SER A 130 1.06 21.72 2.72
N PRO A 131 0.66 22.70 3.55
CA PRO A 131 1.56 23.34 4.50
C PRO A 131 1.91 22.43 5.70
N VAL A 132 1.18 21.32 5.87
CA VAL A 132 1.39 20.35 6.95
C VAL A 132 1.28 18.94 6.40
N LEU A 133 2.19 18.07 6.81
CA LEU A 133 2.15 16.65 6.52
C LEU A 133 2.13 15.85 7.80
N GLY A 134 1.43 14.73 7.77
CA GLY A 134 1.29 13.84 8.90
C GLY A 134 2.03 12.54 8.76
N VAL A 135 2.61 12.05 9.85
CA VAL A 135 3.29 10.74 9.92
C VAL A 135 2.78 9.94 11.12
N GLU A 136 2.22 8.76 10.86
CA GLU A 136 1.74 7.78 11.84
C GLU A 136 2.56 6.48 11.81
N GLY A 137 2.31 5.59 12.78
CA GLY A 137 3.01 4.31 12.92
C GLY A 137 4.33 4.40 13.68
N LEU A 138 4.60 5.54 14.33
CA LEU A 138 5.87 5.83 15.01
C LEU A 138 6.02 5.17 16.39
N HIS A 139 5.03 4.39 16.83
CA HIS A 139 5.12 3.57 18.03
C HIS A 139 6.05 2.35 17.84
N GLN A 140 6.37 2.01 16.58
CA GLN A 140 7.30 0.92 16.23
C GLN A 140 8.73 1.47 16.08
N ASP A 141 9.74 0.73 16.56
CA ASP A 141 11.14 1.18 16.57
C ASP A 141 11.67 1.52 15.17
N ALA A 142 11.43 0.64 14.18
CA ALA A 142 11.95 0.84 12.83
C ALA A 142 11.38 2.11 12.14
N PRO A 143 10.05 2.33 12.09
CA PRO A 143 9.46 3.58 11.65
C PRO A 143 9.92 4.82 12.42
N LEU A 144 10.02 4.76 13.75
CA LEU A 144 10.48 5.88 14.55
C LEU A 144 11.92 6.27 14.22
N ARG A 145 12.80 5.28 14.09
CA ARG A 145 14.21 5.49 13.72
C ARG A 145 14.34 6.00 12.29
N ALA A 146 13.50 5.53 11.37
CA ALA A 146 13.42 6.07 10.01
C ALA A 146 13.02 7.54 10.02
N MET A 147 11.94 7.90 10.73
CA MET A 147 11.46 9.28 10.83
C MET A 147 12.50 10.21 11.45
N LYS A 148 13.13 9.83 12.58
CA LYS A 148 14.20 10.62 13.20
C LYS A 148 15.39 10.83 12.27
N LYS A 149 15.80 9.78 11.53
CA LYS A 149 16.91 9.88 10.57
C LYS A 149 16.52 10.77 9.40
N TRP A 150 15.35 10.58 8.83
CA TRP A 150 14.81 11.41 7.75
C TRP A 150 14.76 12.89 8.17
N ALA A 151 14.16 13.20 9.31
CA ALA A 151 14.07 14.56 9.85
C ALA A 151 15.44 15.23 10.04
N SER A 152 16.47 14.47 10.43
CA SER A 152 17.84 14.99 10.55
C SER A 152 18.52 15.33 9.23
N VAL A 153 18.13 14.64 8.14
CA VAL A 153 18.71 14.80 6.80
C VAL A 153 18.02 15.96 6.06
N TYR A 154 16.69 16.03 6.14
CA TYR A 154 15.87 17.00 5.40
C TYR A 154 15.51 18.25 6.25
N ARG A 155 16.33 18.58 7.26
CA ARG A 155 16.05 19.63 8.25
C ARG A 155 15.82 21.02 7.67
N ASP A 156 16.32 21.26 6.46
CA ASP A 156 16.24 22.56 5.78
C ASP A 156 15.05 22.60 4.79
N ASP A 157 14.36 21.47 4.58
CA ASP A 157 13.21 21.33 3.67
C ASP A 157 11.86 21.58 4.37
N TYR A 158 11.85 21.70 5.71
CA TYR A 158 10.66 21.96 6.52
C TYR A 158 11.01 22.90 7.68
N SER A 159 10.00 23.54 8.28
CA SER A 159 10.19 24.49 9.39
C SER A 159 10.45 23.79 10.71
N GLU A 160 9.57 22.86 11.09
CA GLU A 160 9.68 22.09 12.31
C GLU A 160 8.90 20.77 12.25
N THR A 161 9.20 19.88 13.20
CA THR A 161 8.39 18.69 13.47
C THR A 161 7.67 18.86 14.80
N GLN A 162 6.39 18.50 14.84
CA GLN A 162 5.56 18.56 16.04
C GLN A 162 5.15 17.15 16.44
N VAL A 163 5.45 16.76 17.69
CA VAL A 163 4.95 15.51 18.25
C VAL A 163 3.51 15.73 18.71
N VAL A 164 2.56 15.04 18.07
CA VAL A 164 1.13 15.14 18.40
C VAL A 164 0.74 14.06 19.42
N SER A 165 1.28 12.85 19.25
CA SER A 165 1.14 11.74 20.21
C SER A 165 2.31 10.76 20.07
N ASP A 166 2.31 9.72 20.92
CA ASP A 166 3.37 8.69 20.97
C ASP A 166 3.60 7.98 19.61
N GLY A 167 2.58 7.92 18.75
CA GLY A 167 2.67 7.32 17.42
C GLY A 167 2.53 8.30 16.25
N ARG A 168 2.38 9.61 16.50
CA ARG A 168 1.97 10.60 15.51
C ARG A 168 2.79 11.87 15.57
N TRP A 169 3.44 12.21 14.46
CA TRP A 169 4.16 13.46 14.28
C TRP A 169 3.56 14.25 13.10
N ASN A 170 3.65 15.57 13.14
CA ASN A 170 3.40 16.45 12.01
C ASN A 170 4.72 17.08 11.54
N ILE A 171 4.83 17.35 10.25
CA ILE A 171 5.91 18.09 9.60
C ILE A 171 5.31 19.41 9.09
N LEU A 172 5.78 20.55 9.60
CA LEU A 172 5.31 21.87 9.19
C LEU A 172 6.22 22.44 8.10
N ILE A 173 5.66 22.89 6.99
CA ILE A 173 6.40 23.37 5.83
C ILE A 173 6.34 24.90 5.80
N ALA A 174 7.49 25.55 5.61
CA ALA A 174 7.67 27.00 5.69
C ALA A 174 6.78 27.84 4.75
N ALA A 175 6.15 27.22 3.77
CA ALA A 175 5.27 27.88 2.81
C ALA A 175 3.85 28.18 3.33
N GLY A 176 3.47 27.69 4.51
CA GLY A 176 2.15 27.96 5.11
C GLY A 176 2.15 29.19 6.00
N THR A 177 1.27 30.17 5.74
CA THR A 177 0.92 31.17 6.76
C THR A 177 0.35 30.45 7.99
N ASP A 178 0.55 30.99 9.19
CA ASP A 178 0.07 30.41 10.46
C ASP A 178 -1.44 30.07 10.43
N GLU A 179 -2.21 30.81 9.63
CA GLU A 179 -3.64 30.58 9.41
C GLU A 179 -3.94 29.38 8.49
N SER A 180 -3.13 29.15 7.44
CA SER A 180 -3.26 27.99 6.55
C SER A 180 -2.92 26.67 7.25
N VAL A 181 -1.90 26.70 8.12
CA VAL A 181 -1.50 25.57 8.99
C VAL A 181 -2.62 25.23 9.96
N LYS A 182 -3.16 26.23 10.67
CA LYS A 182 -4.29 26.05 11.60
C LYS A 182 -5.51 25.48 10.91
N LYS A 183 -5.86 26.00 9.72
CA LYS A 183 -6.98 25.47 8.93
C LYS A 183 -6.77 24.00 8.58
N MET A 184 -5.60 23.62 8.08
CA MET A 184 -5.30 22.24 7.69
C MET A 184 -5.37 21.28 8.89
N LEU A 185 -4.86 21.68 10.05
CA LEU A 185 -4.90 20.88 11.29
C LEU A 185 -6.32 20.67 11.83
N THR A 186 -7.29 21.50 11.45
CA THR A 186 -8.71 21.33 11.81
C THR A 186 -9.50 20.47 10.84
N GLN A 187 -8.91 20.11 9.68
CA GLN A 187 -9.53 19.23 8.71
C GLN A 187 -9.39 17.76 9.14
N SER A 188 -10.22 16.89 8.55
CA SER A 188 -10.09 15.45 8.75
C SER A 188 -8.77 14.91 8.20
N ASP A 189 -8.21 13.90 8.85
CA ASP A 189 -7.06 13.18 8.33
C ASP A 189 -7.42 12.37 7.08
N GLU A 190 -6.59 12.45 6.04
CA GLU A 190 -6.63 11.55 4.89
C GLU A 190 -5.41 10.61 4.94
N ARG A 191 -5.64 9.44 5.53
CA ARG A 191 -4.59 8.47 5.86
C ARG A 191 -4.31 7.52 4.71
N MET A 192 -3.03 7.35 4.40
CA MET A 192 -2.54 6.52 3.32
C MET A 192 -1.49 5.53 3.84
N PRO A 193 -1.59 4.23 3.50
CA PRO A 193 -0.56 3.26 3.84
C PRO A 193 0.78 3.60 3.18
N GLY A 194 1.87 3.59 3.96
CA GLY A 194 3.22 3.90 3.49
C GLY A 194 3.69 2.98 2.36
N LYS A 195 3.17 1.75 2.29
CA LYS A 195 3.44 0.79 1.21
C LYS A 195 3.12 1.34 -0.19
N ILE A 196 2.15 2.25 -0.32
CA ILE A 196 1.80 2.88 -1.61
C ILE A 196 2.96 3.74 -2.13
N PHE A 197 3.76 4.30 -1.23
CA PHE A 197 4.86 5.19 -1.57
C PHE A 197 6.19 4.47 -1.81
N ILE A 198 6.24 3.14 -1.75
CA ILE A 198 7.48 2.36 -1.98
C ILE A 198 7.67 2.06 -3.48
N LEU A 199 6.59 2.07 -4.28
CA LEU A 199 6.57 1.66 -5.70
C LEU A 199 6.95 2.75 -6.71
N LEU A 200 7.33 3.96 -6.25
CA LEU A 200 7.56 5.13 -7.10
C LEU A 200 9.03 5.36 -7.50
N ALA A 201 9.91 4.36 -7.33
CA ALA A 201 11.36 4.53 -7.45
C ALA A 201 12.05 3.64 -8.50
N GLU A 202 11.32 2.81 -9.25
CA GLU A 202 11.95 1.88 -10.21
C GLU A 202 12.07 2.43 -11.65
N ASP A 203 11.55 3.63 -11.96
CA ASP A 203 11.59 4.19 -13.33
C ASP A 203 12.57 5.39 -13.46
N SER A 204 13.80 5.26 -12.97
CA SER A 204 14.84 6.29 -13.20
C SER A 204 16.20 5.66 -13.48
N GLU A 205 16.31 5.00 -14.63
CA GLU A 205 17.54 4.86 -15.40
C GLU A 205 17.30 5.27 -16.86
#